data_AF-A0A816A0Q9-F1
#
_entry.id   AF-A0A816A0Q9-F1
#
_cell.length_a   1.000
_cell.length_b   1.000
_cell.length_c   1.000
_cell.angle_alpha   90.00
_cell.angle_beta   90.00
_cell.angle_gamma   90.00
#
_symmetry.space_group_name_H-M   'P 1'
#
loop_
_entity.id
_entity.type
_entity.pdbx_description
1 polymer ?
#
loop_
_entity_poly.entity_id
_entity_poly.type
_entity_poly.pdbx_seq_one_letter_code
_entity_poly.pdbx_strand_id
1 'polypeptide(L)'
;MSEIGTLNDRVQSLLLMTSDDEQAIIATLDHLVKDFGVDEVQRWCILQSRHKSLLIHEFVRLGLLKTIEHAANELGFDINVKRESDGNTPLHLAYWYGKPNIGELLKKLQANMTITQN
;
A
#
# COMPACT_ATOMS: atom_id res chain seq x y z
N MET A 1 24.34 7.43 18.74
CA MET A 1 22.86 7.55 18.89
C MET A 1 22.30 7.75 17.50
N SER A 2 22.52 6.75 16.65
CA SER A 2 22.79 6.95 15.23
C SER A 2 21.95 5.98 14.42
N GLU A 3 21.32 6.52 13.37
CA GLU A 3 21.00 5.84 12.10
C GLU A 3 19.70 5.06 11.94
N ILE A 4 18.74 5.13 12.87
CA ILE A 4 17.43 4.50 12.61
C ILE A 4 16.30 5.49 12.89
N GLY A 5 16.13 6.44 11.97
CA GLY A 5 14.78 6.88 11.62
C GLY A 5 14.06 5.66 11.06
N THR A 6 13.31 5.00 11.93
CA THR A 6 12.68 3.70 11.71
C THR A 6 11.87 3.71 10.41
N LEU A 7 11.79 2.56 9.72
CA LEU A 7 10.86 2.33 8.59
C LEU A 7 9.46 2.92 8.91
N ASN A 8 9.04 2.78 10.17
CA ASN A 8 7.83 3.40 10.71
C ASN A 8 7.77 4.93 10.55
N ASP A 9 8.80 5.69 10.94
CA ASP A 9 8.80 7.15 10.81
C ASP A 9 8.69 7.60 9.35
N ARG A 10 9.42 6.94 8.45
CA ARG A 10 9.37 7.24 7.01
C ARG A 10 8.02 6.91 6.39
N VAL A 11 7.44 5.76 6.74
CA VAL A 11 6.10 5.38 6.28
C VAL A 11 5.05 6.34 6.87
N GLN A 12 5.17 6.73 8.14
CA GLN A 12 4.25 7.71 8.76
C GLN A 12 4.35 9.07 8.07
N SER A 13 5.57 9.57 7.78
CA SER A 13 5.74 10.78 6.99
C SER A 13 5.10 10.67 5.61
N LEU A 14 5.25 9.52 4.94
CA LEU A 14 4.60 9.24 3.65
C LEU A 14 3.06 9.27 3.74
N LEU A 15 2.48 8.70 4.79
CA LEU A 15 1.02 8.69 5.01
C LEU A 15 0.46 10.05 5.42
N LEU A 16 1.30 10.91 6.01
CA LEU A 16 0.97 12.30 6.34
C LEU A 16 1.08 13.25 5.14
N MET A 17 1.68 12.80 4.02
CA MET A 17 1.69 13.59 2.79
C MET A 17 0.24 13.79 2.30
N THR A 18 -0.07 15.01 1.88
CA THR A 18 -1.41 15.37 1.41
C THR A 18 -1.77 14.58 0.15
N SER A 19 -3.01 14.09 0.09
CA SER A 19 -3.55 13.28 -1.01
C SER A 19 -3.53 13.94 -2.41
N ASP A 20 -3.14 15.21 -2.49
CA ASP A 20 -3.09 15.98 -3.74
C ASP A 20 -1.83 15.64 -4.57
N ASP A 21 -0.73 15.24 -3.91
CA ASP A 21 0.56 14.97 -4.54
C ASP A 21 0.90 13.46 -4.59
N GLU A 22 0.07 12.67 -5.28
CA GLU A 22 0.32 11.22 -5.47
C GLU A 22 1.73 10.93 -6.03
N GLN A 23 2.29 11.83 -6.85
CA GLN A 23 3.64 11.68 -7.40
C GLN A 23 4.74 11.77 -6.33
N ALA A 24 4.60 12.68 -5.35
CA ALA A 24 5.56 12.78 -4.26
C ALA A 24 5.51 11.55 -3.36
N ILE A 25 4.30 11.00 -3.16
CA ILE A 25 4.09 9.75 -2.43
C ILE A 25 4.78 8.60 -3.16
N ILE A 26 4.60 8.48 -4.48
CA ILE A 26 5.26 7.46 -5.30
C ILE A 26 6.78 7.58 -5.21
N ALA A 27 7.33 8.79 -5.42
CA ALA A 27 8.78 9.00 -5.33
C ALA A 27 9.33 8.66 -3.94
N THR A 28 8.59 8.98 -2.88
CA THR A 28 8.98 8.63 -1.51
C THR A 28 8.90 7.12 -1.29
N LEU A 29 7.87 6.45 -1.83
CA LEU A 29 7.70 5.01 -1.77
C LEU A 29 8.84 4.29 -2.50
N ASP A 30 9.23 4.75 -3.69
CA ASP A 30 10.37 4.23 -4.45
C ASP A 30 11.67 4.33 -3.65
N HIS A 31 11.95 5.50 -3.06
CA HIS A 31 13.12 5.66 -2.19
C HIS A 31 13.07 4.72 -0.98
N LEU A 32 11.89 4.55 -0.38
CA LEU A 32 11.68 3.72 0.79
C LEU A 32 11.86 2.22 0.46
N VAL A 33 11.35 1.76 -0.68
CA VAL A 33 11.62 0.40 -1.19
C VAL A 33 13.09 0.21 -1.55
N LYS A 34 13.75 1.23 -2.09
CA LYS A 34 15.19 1.17 -2.40
C LYS A 34 16.06 1.06 -1.15
N ASP A 35 15.68 1.73 -0.06
CA ASP A 35 16.44 1.74 1.19
C ASP A 35 16.19 0.48 2.04
N PHE A 36 14.95 -0.02 2.12
CA PHE A 36 14.55 -1.12 3.01
C PHE A 36 14.23 -2.45 2.30
N GLY A 37 13.93 -2.40 1.00
CA GLY A 37 13.47 -3.55 0.23
C GLY A 37 11.95 -3.77 0.29
N VAL A 38 11.37 -4.21 -0.82
CA VAL A 38 9.92 -4.31 -1.00
C VAL A 38 9.24 -5.19 0.05
N ASP A 39 9.92 -6.26 0.45
CA ASP A 39 9.47 -7.23 1.43
C ASP A 39 9.26 -6.64 2.83
N GLU A 40 10.10 -5.70 3.26
CA GLU A 40 9.93 -5.01 4.55
C GLU A 40 8.83 -3.96 4.45
N VAL A 41 8.83 -3.19 3.36
CA VAL A 41 7.86 -2.10 3.15
C VAL A 41 6.44 -2.67 3.04
N GLN A 42 6.26 -3.73 2.26
CA GLN A 42 4.94 -4.33 2.08
C GLN A 42 4.44 -5.02 3.35
N ARG A 43 5.32 -5.64 4.15
CA ARG A 43 4.96 -6.29 5.43
C ARG A 43 4.80 -5.31 6.58
N TRP A 44 5.16 -4.04 6.37
CA TRP A 44 5.01 -3.02 7.39
C TRP A 44 3.55 -2.97 7.86
N CYS A 45 3.38 -3.07 9.18
CA CYS A 45 2.09 -3.00 9.84
C CYS A 45 2.09 -1.78 10.76
N ILE A 46 1.03 -0.97 10.68
CA ILE A 46 0.85 0.11 11.64
C ILE A 46 0.55 -0.49 13.02
N LEU A 47 1.55 -0.48 13.91
CA LEU A 47 1.38 -0.97 15.30
C LEU A 47 0.48 -0.03 16.13
N GLN A 48 0.28 1.20 15.66
CA GLN A 48 -0.51 2.22 16.36
C GLN A 48 -2.01 2.18 16.06
N SER A 49 -2.46 1.49 14.99
CA SER A 49 -3.90 1.32 14.74
C SER A 49 -4.40 0.01 15.33
N ARG A 50 -5.61 0.01 15.89
CA ARG A 50 -6.29 -1.21 16.38
C ARG A 50 -6.42 -2.28 15.30
N HIS A 51 -6.41 -1.85 14.04
CA HIS A 51 -6.40 -2.71 12.86
C HIS A 51 -4.97 -2.78 12.35
N LYS A 52 -4.30 -3.93 12.54
CA LYS A 52 -2.99 -4.23 11.94
C LYS A 52 -3.11 -4.20 10.42
N SER A 53 -2.99 -2.99 9.87
CA SER A 53 -3.23 -2.68 8.47
C SER A 53 -1.90 -2.49 7.78
N LEU A 54 -1.74 -3.15 6.64
CA LEU A 54 -0.58 -2.97 5.77
C LEU A 54 -0.72 -1.70 4.93
N LEU A 55 0.39 -1.22 4.39
CA LEU A 55 0.48 -0.01 3.54
C LEU A 55 -0.57 0.05 2.43
N ILE A 56 -0.84 -1.08 1.77
CA ILE A 56 -1.84 -1.16 0.69
C ILE A 56 -3.27 -0.86 1.16
N HIS A 57 -3.63 -1.24 2.39
CA HIS A 57 -4.96 -0.93 2.94
C HIS A 57 -5.12 0.57 3.18
N GLU A 58 -4.03 1.21 3.58
CA GLU A 58 -4.01 2.63 3.83
C GLU A 58 -4.07 3.44 2.53
N PHE A 59 -3.40 2.99 1.48
CA PHE A 59 -3.57 3.59 0.14
C PHE A 59 -5.00 3.51 -0.35
N VAL A 60 -5.71 2.40 -0.11
CA VAL A 60 -7.15 2.28 -0.42
C VAL A 60 -7.98 3.26 0.42
N ARG A 61 -7.64 3.41 1.72
CA ARG A 61 -8.32 4.35 2.62
C ARG A 61 -8.16 5.80 2.15
N LEU A 62 -6.93 6.20 1.83
CA LEU A 62 -6.58 7.53 1.34
C LEU A 62 -7.13 7.78 -0.08
N GLY A 63 -7.23 6.72 -0.88
CA GLY A 63 -7.76 6.76 -2.23
C GLY A 63 -6.71 6.95 -3.32
N LEU A 64 -5.47 6.57 -3.06
CA LEU A 64 -4.30 6.83 -3.90
C LEU A 64 -4.22 5.82 -5.05
N LEU A 65 -4.98 6.06 -6.12
CA LEU A 65 -5.10 5.13 -7.24
C LEU A 65 -3.74 4.89 -7.94
N LYS A 66 -2.99 5.95 -8.25
CA LYS A 66 -1.72 5.80 -8.98
C LYS A 66 -0.67 5.16 -8.09
N THR A 67 -0.65 5.50 -6.80
CA THR A 67 0.27 4.87 -5.85
C THR A 67 0.02 3.36 -5.73
N ILE A 68 -1.25 2.93 -5.72
CA ILE A 68 -1.60 1.49 -5.71
C ILE A 68 -1.15 0.80 -6.99
N GLU A 69 -1.42 1.40 -8.15
CA GLU A 69 -1.01 0.86 -9.46
C GLU A 69 0.51 0.74 -9.55
N HIS A 70 1.24 1.78 -9.16
CA HIS A 70 2.71 1.79 -9.13
C HIS A 70 3.26 0.77 -8.16
N ALA A 71 2.72 0.69 -6.93
CA ALA A 71 3.17 -0.27 -5.94
C ALA A 71 2.93 -1.72 -6.39
N ALA A 72 1.83 -2.02 -7.08
CA ALA A 72 1.55 -3.36 -7.56
C ALA A 72 2.36 -3.74 -8.80
N ASN A 73 2.46 -2.86 -9.80
CA ASN A 73 3.13 -3.17 -11.07
C ASN A 73 4.65 -2.98 -11.02
N GLU A 74 5.12 -1.86 -10.45
CA GLU A 74 6.55 -1.52 -10.45
C GLU A 74 7.25 -2.14 -9.23
N LEU A 75 6.61 -2.09 -8.07
CA LEU A 75 7.20 -2.60 -6.82
C LEU A 75 6.82 -4.06 -6.53
N GLY A 76 5.78 -4.60 -7.18
CA GLY A 76 5.36 -5.99 -6.96
C GLY A 76 4.70 -6.24 -5.60
N PHE A 77 4.05 -5.23 -5.01
CA PHE A 77 3.34 -5.38 -3.74
C PHE A 77 2.22 -6.40 -3.84
N ASP A 78 2.08 -7.24 -2.80
CA ASP A 78 0.94 -8.12 -2.70
C ASP A 78 -0.34 -7.34 -2.32
N ILE A 79 -1.26 -7.24 -3.28
CA ILE A 79 -2.57 -6.58 -3.12
C ILE A 79 -3.67 -7.52 -2.61
N ASN A 80 -3.39 -8.82 -2.49
CA ASN A 80 -4.31 -9.84 -1.99
C ASN A 80 -4.20 -10.06 -0.47
N VAL A 81 -3.36 -9.27 0.20
CA VAL A 81 -3.16 -9.35 1.64
C VAL A 81 -4.46 -9.17 2.42
N LYS A 82 -4.60 -9.88 3.53
CA LYS A 82 -5.73 -9.75 4.44
C LYS A 82 -5.28 -9.01 5.68
N ARG A 83 -6.10 -8.10 6.19
CA ARG A 83 -5.86 -7.55 7.54
C ARG A 83 -6.06 -8.62 8.57
N GLU A 84 -5.13 -8.71 9.51
CA GLU A 84 -5.23 -9.65 10.63
C GLU A 84 -6.41 -9.32 11.56
N SER A 85 -6.82 -8.04 11.63
CA SER A 85 -7.90 -7.60 12.50
C SER A 85 -9.28 -8.13 12.11
N ASP A 86 -9.63 -8.00 10.84
CA ASP A 86 -10.99 -8.24 10.34
C ASP A 86 -11.04 -9.24 9.18
N GLY A 87 -9.88 -9.75 8.74
CA GLY A 87 -9.77 -10.62 7.57
C GLY A 87 -10.05 -9.95 6.22
N ASN A 88 -10.36 -8.65 6.22
CA ASN A 88 -10.70 -7.89 5.02
C ASN A 88 -9.47 -7.64 4.15
N THR A 89 -9.63 -7.82 2.83
CA THR A 89 -8.61 -7.47 1.83
C THR A 89 -8.75 -6.01 1.38
N PRO A 90 -7.74 -5.43 0.69
CA PRO A 90 -7.84 -4.10 0.09
C PRO A 90 -9.08 -3.94 -0.80
N LEU A 91 -9.47 -5.00 -1.50
CA LEU A 91 -10.67 -5.01 -2.34
C LEU A 91 -11.95 -4.85 -1.52
N HIS A 92 -12.09 -5.58 -0.41
CA HIS A 92 -13.25 -5.42 0.50
C HIS A 92 -13.34 -3.99 1.03
N LEU A 93 -12.20 -3.39 1.36
CA LEU A 93 -12.13 -2.01 1.80
C LEU A 93 -12.56 -1.00 0.75
N ALA A 94 -12.15 -1.20 -0.51
CA ALA A 94 -12.50 -0.31 -1.59
C ALA A 94 -14.03 -0.20 -1.74
N TYR A 95 -14.74 -1.33 -1.67
CA TYR A 95 -16.19 -1.34 -1.65
C TYR A 95 -16.79 -0.75 -0.38
N TRP A 96 -16.20 -1.05 0.78
CA TRP A 96 -16.69 -0.54 2.08
C TRP A 96 -16.58 0.98 2.20
N TYR A 97 -15.51 1.58 1.67
CA TYR A 97 -15.34 3.03 1.60
C TYR A 97 -16.11 3.68 0.45
N GLY A 98 -16.82 2.91 -0.39
CA GLY A 98 -17.55 3.44 -1.54
C GLY A 98 -16.64 3.98 -2.65
N LYS A 99 -15.45 3.38 -2.83
CA LYS A 99 -14.46 3.74 -3.85
C LYS A 99 -14.42 2.70 -4.97
N PRO A 100 -15.43 2.66 -5.86
CA PRO A 100 -15.53 1.64 -6.92
C PRO A 100 -14.33 1.66 -7.86
N ASN A 101 -13.77 2.85 -8.18
CA ASN A 101 -12.60 3.00 -9.04
C ASN A 101 -11.39 2.20 -8.52
N ILE A 102 -11.18 2.19 -7.19
CA ILE A 102 -10.10 1.42 -6.56
C ILE A 102 -10.42 -0.06 -6.60
N GLY A 103 -11.69 -0.44 -6.41
CA GLY A 103 -12.13 -1.82 -6.52
C GLY A 103 -11.89 -2.39 -7.91
N GLU A 104 -12.17 -1.62 -8.97
CA GLU A 104 -11.87 -2.00 -10.35
C GLU A 104 -10.37 -2.09 -10.62
N LEU A 105 -9.58 -1.13 -10.12
CA LEU A 105 -8.13 -1.15 -10.24
C LEU A 105 -7.54 -2.40 -9.58
N LEU A 106 -7.90 -2.69 -8.34
CA LEU A 106 -7.43 -3.87 -7.61
C LEU A 106 -7.82 -5.16 -8.35
N LYS A 107 -9.06 -5.25 -8.84
CA LYS A 107 -9.53 -6.41 -9.61
C LYS A 107 -8.72 -6.60 -10.90
N LYS A 108 -8.41 -5.51 -11.61
CA LYS A 108 -7.58 -5.53 -12.82
C LYS A 108 -6.15 -5.97 -12.51
N LEU A 109 -5.56 -5.44 -11.45
CA LEU A 109 -4.21 -5.82 -11.00
C LEU A 109 -4.15 -7.30 -10.59
N GLN A 110 -5.16 -7.79 -9.87
CA GLN A 110 -5.27 -9.22 -9.51
C GLN A 110 -5.34 -10.10 -10.76
N ALA A 111 -6.16 -9.73 -11.75
CA ALA A 111 -6.26 -10.47 -13.00
C ALA A 111 -4.93 -10.47 -13.77
N ASN A 112 -4.21 -9.34 -13.79
CA ASN A 112 -2.91 -9.22 -14.47
C ASN A 112 -1.83 -10.11 -13.83
N MET A 113 -1.81 -10.21 -12.50
CA MET A 113 -0.89 -11.08 -11.77
C MET A 113 -1.10 -12.58 -12.10
N THR A 114 -2.32 -12.98 -12.46
CA THR A 114 -2.64 -14.39 -12.75
C THR A 114 -2.31 -14.86 -14.17
N ILE A 115 -2.13 -13.96 -15.14
CA ILE A 115 -1.92 -14.31 -16.57
C ILE A 115 -0.45 -14.56 -16.95
N THR A 116 0.51 -14.28 -16.07
CA THR A 116 1.94 -14.58 -16.32
C THR A 116 2.40 -15.93 -15.79
N GLN A 117 1.48 -16.76 -15.25
CA GLN A 117 1.76 -18.12 -14.78
C GLN A 117 1.11 -19.14 -15.72
N ASN A 118 1.67 -19.36 -16.91
CA ASN A 118 1.44 -20.60 -17.66
C ASN A 118 2.55 -20.88 -18.68
#